data_AF-A0A7X7FQU0-F1
#
_entry.id   AF-A0A7X7FQU0-F1
#
_cell.length_a   1.000
_cell.length_b   1.000
_cell.length_c   1.000
_cell.angle_alpha   90.00
_cell.angle_beta   90.00
_cell.angle_gamma   90.00
#
_symmetry.space_group_name_H-M   'P 1'
#
loop_
_entity.id
_entity.type
_entity.pdbx_description
1 polymer ?
#
loop_
_entity_poly.entity_id
_entity_poly.type
_entity_poly.pdbx_seq_one_letter_code
_entity_poly.pdbx_strand_id
1 'polypeptide(L)'
;MGAVQTSIQTSRRIRPRWVARLARSNAFSWGISIVAHLVVFAILYPLVYSEEVQPRRVIVPEARLAPVAAATPDQLPSSVRINRRPEPTAALEDRLVAADRLPPLLIEADVLPAPLLPTDGAAALGGVGSPVTASQTGPVSTFFGMAGNAYKVVYVVDLSGSLVLNEKLVLNEIRRSVQALIPTQQFNIVLTYDEQVFEFRSGTLAWANSEHKKAAEAFLSRVVTKGNAKEEEAMVRAFAARPELIYFLSDGAYHDVEPTHENATRTALETRLDQLNPGRDVKITVIGFEPLPGPRNVLQRIARDHGGNFRTAVPK
;
A
#
# COMPACT_ATOMS: atom_id res chain seq x y z
N MET A 1 97.25 2.20 37.17
CA MET A 1 95.83 2.15 37.63
C MET A 1 95.55 3.47 38.36
N GLY A 2 94.65 4.31 37.83
CA GLY A 2 94.29 5.60 38.45
C GLY A 2 93.60 6.52 37.43
N ALA A 3 92.27 6.44 37.37
CA ALA A 3 91.37 7.17 36.47
C ALA A 3 91.48 8.70 36.66
N VAL A 4 91.75 9.49 35.62
CA VAL A 4 90.80 10.17 34.70
C VAL A 4 89.63 10.85 35.43
N GLN A 5 89.76 12.16 35.65
CA GLN A 5 88.66 13.07 35.95
C GLN A 5 88.23 13.76 34.65
N THR A 6 87.10 13.35 34.10
CA THR A 6 86.46 14.00 32.95
C THR A 6 85.22 14.76 33.42
N SER A 7 85.23 16.08 33.19
CA SER A 7 84.11 16.98 33.43
C SER A 7 82.96 16.67 32.47
N ILE A 8 81.76 16.41 32.99
CA ILE A 8 80.53 16.31 32.19
C ILE A 8 79.64 17.52 32.51
N GLN A 9 79.49 18.39 31.50
CA GLN A 9 78.55 19.51 31.50
C GLN A 9 77.09 19.01 31.63
N THR A 10 76.36 19.56 32.59
CA THR A 10 74.93 19.32 32.77
C THR A 10 74.13 20.21 31.83
N SER A 11 73.60 19.64 30.74
CA SER A 11 72.63 20.33 29.89
C SER A 11 71.24 20.33 30.58
N ARG A 12 70.86 21.49 31.15
CA ARG A 12 69.47 21.72 31.60
C ARG A 12 68.56 21.79 30.38
N ARG A 13 67.85 20.69 30.06
CA ARG A 13 66.71 20.72 29.14
C ARG A 13 65.59 21.58 29.73
N ILE A 14 65.45 22.79 29.23
CA ILE A 14 64.31 23.67 29.50
C ILE A 14 63.08 23.01 28.88
N ARG A 15 62.25 22.37 29.71
CA ARG A 15 60.92 21.90 29.27
C ARG A 15 60.07 23.14 28.94
N PRO A 16 59.51 23.26 27.73
CA PRO A 16 58.68 24.39 27.37
C PRO A 16 57.42 24.44 28.26
N ARG A 17 57.32 25.47 29.11
CA ARG A 17 56.22 25.68 30.08
C ARG A 17 54.87 26.01 29.43
N TRP A 18 54.78 26.06 28.10
CA TRP A 18 53.52 26.36 27.38
C TRP A 18 52.60 25.15 27.23
N VAL A 19 53.14 23.92 27.21
CA VAL A 19 52.33 22.69 27.15
C VAL A 19 51.47 22.52 28.41
N ALA A 20 51.93 23.01 29.56
CA ALA A 20 51.20 22.92 30.83
C ALA A 20 50.10 24.00 31.00
N ARG A 21 50.03 25.03 30.15
CA ARG A 21 48.98 26.07 30.22
C ARG A 21 47.75 25.77 29.37
N LEU A 22 47.88 24.98 28.31
CA LEU A 22 46.71 24.56 27.51
C LEU A 22 45.82 23.56 28.26
N ALA A 23 46.42 22.71 29.09
CA ALA A 23 45.75 21.64 29.85
C ALA A 23 44.83 22.14 30.99
N ARG A 24 44.72 23.45 31.22
CA ARG A 24 43.83 24.06 32.25
C ARG A 24 42.81 25.05 31.66
N SER A 25 42.57 25.00 30.35
CA SER A 25 41.55 25.85 29.72
C SER A 25 40.26 25.06 29.55
N ASN A 26 39.12 25.66 29.93
CA ASN A 26 37.77 25.12 29.69
C ASN A 26 37.54 24.78 28.20
N ALA A 27 38.34 25.37 27.30
CA ALA A 27 38.37 25.06 25.87
C ALA A 27 38.77 23.60 25.57
N PHE A 28 39.65 22.99 26.36
CA PHE A 28 40.03 21.57 26.18
C PHE A 28 38.89 20.63 26.57
N SER A 29 38.21 20.93 27.69
CA SER A 29 37.03 20.19 28.14
C SER A 29 35.84 20.36 27.19
N TRP A 30 35.65 21.55 26.63
CA TRP A 30 34.65 21.82 25.59
C TRP A 30 34.96 21.05 24.30
N GLY A 31 36.22 21.02 23.85
CA GLY A 31 36.63 20.26 22.67
C GLY A 31 36.38 18.76 22.83
N ILE A 32 36.73 18.19 23.98
CA ILE A 32 36.46 16.77 24.27
C ILE A 32 34.95 16.50 24.32
N SER A 33 34.16 17.39 24.93
CA SER A 33 32.71 17.24 25.00
C SER A 33 32.06 17.27 23.62
N ILE A 34 32.46 18.21 22.75
CA ILE A 34 31.93 18.29 21.37
C ILE A 34 32.26 17.01 20.60
N VAL A 35 33.50 16.52 20.69
CA VAL A 35 33.89 15.27 20.03
C VAL A 35 33.09 14.08 20.58
N ALA A 36 32.91 13.99 21.89
CA ALA A 36 32.11 12.94 22.50
C ALA A 36 30.64 12.98 22.00
N HIS A 37 30.04 14.16 21.93
CA HIS A 37 28.68 14.32 21.39
C HIS A 37 28.62 13.96 19.90
N LEU A 38 29.59 14.38 19.09
CA LEU A 38 29.62 14.02 17.66
C LEU A 38 29.75 12.51 17.46
N VAL A 39 30.53 11.81 18.29
CA VAL A 39 30.64 10.35 18.25
C VAL A 39 29.32 9.69 18.66
N VAL A 40 28.69 10.15 19.73
CA VAL A 40 27.37 9.65 20.15
C VAL A 40 26.33 9.89 19.06
N PHE A 41 26.29 11.08 18.44
CA PHE A 41 25.41 11.35 17.30
C PHE A 41 25.74 10.47 16.10
N ALA A 42 27.00 10.24 15.76
CA ALA A 42 27.37 9.36 14.66
C ALA A 42 26.96 7.89 14.88
N ILE A 43 26.90 7.45 16.14
CA ILE A 43 26.44 6.10 16.52
C ILE A 43 24.91 6.03 16.59
N LEU A 44 24.27 7.04 17.18
CA LEU A 44 22.81 7.09 17.34
C LEU A 44 22.08 7.48 16.07
N TYR A 45 22.69 8.27 15.19
CA TYR A 45 22.09 8.68 13.92
C TYR A 45 21.69 7.47 13.07
N PRO A 46 22.53 6.47 12.78
CA PRO A 46 22.05 5.27 12.09
C PRO A 46 21.12 4.41 12.95
N LEU A 47 21.10 4.54 14.28
CA LEU A 47 20.18 3.80 15.16
C LEU A 47 18.75 4.39 15.18
N VAL A 48 18.64 5.71 15.03
CA VAL A 48 17.38 6.48 15.07
C VAL A 48 16.88 6.80 13.65
N TYR A 49 17.81 7.06 12.73
CA TYR A 49 17.62 7.38 11.31
C TYR A 49 18.14 6.28 10.39
N SER A 50 18.23 5.03 10.85
CA SER A 50 18.02 3.95 9.89
C SER A 50 16.62 4.18 9.34
N GLU A 51 16.54 4.79 8.15
CA GLU A 51 15.43 4.52 7.26
C GLU A 51 15.39 2.99 7.21
N GLU A 52 14.42 2.40 7.92
CA GLU A 52 14.08 1.02 7.74
C GLU A 52 13.87 0.89 6.24
N VAL A 53 14.85 0.31 5.55
CA VAL A 53 14.66 -0.27 4.23
C VAL A 53 13.55 -1.28 4.49
N GLN A 54 12.30 -0.82 4.28
CA GLN A 54 11.10 -1.56 4.61
C GLN A 54 11.33 -2.97 4.08
N PRO A 55 11.36 -4.00 4.94
CA PRO A 55 11.73 -5.34 4.53
C PRO A 55 10.88 -5.67 3.32
N ARG A 56 11.52 -5.94 2.18
CA ARG A 56 10.93 -6.08 0.84
C ARG A 56 9.56 -6.74 0.93
N ARG A 57 8.52 -5.93 1.06
CA ARG A 57 7.17 -6.43 1.34
C ARG A 57 6.71 -7.10 0.06
N VAL A 58 6.29 -8.35 0.18
CA VAL A 58 5.85 -9.12 -0.98
C VAL A 58 4.53 -8.52 -1.45
N ILE A 59 4.61 -7.61 -2.41
CA ILE A 59 3.48 -7.20 -3.23
C ILE A 59 3.14 -8.43 -4.06
N VAL A 60 2.22 -9.25 -3.55
CA VAL A 60 1.67 -10.40 -4.28
C VAL A 60 0.68 -9.82 -5.28
N PRO A 61 0.93 -9.90 -6.60
CA PRO A 61 0.01 -9.38 -7.62
C PRO A 61 -1.21 -10.29 -7.84
N GLU A 62 -1.53 -11.12 -6.84
CA GLU A 62 -2.66 -12.04 -6.84
C GLU A 62 -3.08 -12.33 -5.39
N ALA A 63 -3.84 -11.43 -4.77
CA ALA A 63 -4.75 -11.88 -3.73
C ALA A 63 -5.86 -12.65 -4.46
N ARG A 64 -5.68 -13.96 -4.67
CA ARG A 64 -6.80 -14.82 -5.06
C ARG A 64 -7.83 -14.72 -3.95
N LEU A 65 -8.88 -13.92 -4.16
CA LEU A 65 -10.14 -14.19 -3.49
C LEU A 65 -10.47 -15.62 -3.90
N ALA A 66 -10.46 -16.55 -2.94
CA ALA A 66 -10.97 -17.88 -3.19
C ALA A 66 -12.32 -17.71 -3.91
N PRO A 67 -12.56 -18.40 -5.03
CA PRO A 67 -13.87 -18.34 -5.65
C PRO A 67 -14.86 -18.71 -4.55
N VAL A 68 -15.76 -17.78 -4.22
CA VAL A 68 -17.02 -18.16 -3.58
C VAL A 68 -17.56 -19.19 -4.54
N ALA A 69 -17.48 -20.46 -4.13
CA ALA A 69 -17.98 -21.57 -4.90
C ALA A 69 -19.36 -21.14 -5.35
N ALA A 70 -19.56 -21.05 -6.67
CA ALA A 70 -20.87 -20.83 -7.23
C ALA A 70 -21.75 -21.91 -6.60
N ALA A 71 -22.61 -21.50 -5.67
CA ALA A 71 -23.62 -22.38 -5.14
C ALA A 71 -24.52 -22.67 -6.33
N THR A 72 -24.27 -23.80 -6.98
CA THR A 72 -25.15 -24.38 -7.97
C THR A 72 -26.52 -24.48 -7.30
N PRO A 73 -27.56 -23.77 -7.77
CA PRO A 73 -28.88 -23.87 -7.20
C PRO A 73 -29.55 -25.12 -7.76
N ASP A 74 -28.98 -26.30 -7.50
CA ASP A 74 -29.70 -27.56 -7.59
C ASP A 74 -28.89 -28.69 -6.97
N GLN A 75 -29.17 -28.97 -5.69
CA GLN A 75 -29.08 -30.27 -5.02
C GLN A 75 -29.16 -30.03 -3.51
N LEU A 76 -30.38 -30.07 -2.98
CA LEU A 76 -30.64 -30.27 -1.55
C LEU A 76 -30.37 -31.75 -1.22
N PRO A 77 -29.35 -32.11 -0.41
CA PRO A 77 -29.34 -33.41 0.24
C PRO A 77 -30.33 -33.39 1.42
N SER A 78 -31.49 -33.99 1.16
CA SER A 78 -32.28 -34.85 2.05
C SER A 78 -32.21 -34.60 3.57
N SER A 79 -33.30 -34.03 4.08
CA SER A 79 -33.84 -34.15 5.45
C SER A 79 -32.99 -34.87 6.50
N VAL A 80 -32.45 -34.10 7.44
CA VAL A 80 -32.11 -34.61 8.77
C VAL A 80 -33.42 -35.05 9.45
N ARG A 81 -33.64 -36.36 9.58
CA ARG A 81 -34.72 -36.92 10.40
C ARG A 81 -34.43 -36.63 11.87
N ILE A 82 -35.04 -35.58 12.42
CA ILE A 82 -35.07 -35.37 13.87
C ILE A 82 -36.13 -36.32 14.44
N ASN A 83 -35.68 -37.33 15.16
CA ASN A 83 -36.54 -38.26 15.89
C ASN A 83 -37.01 -37.57 17.18
N ARG A 84 -38.11 -36.82 17.13
CA ARG A 84 -38.78 -36.28 18.33
C ARG A 84 -39.88 -37.24 18.78
N ARG A 85 -39.69 -37.82 19.97
CA ARG A 85 -40.74 -38.47 20.75
C ARG A 85 -41.63 -37.38 21.38
N PRO A 86 -42.97 -37.43 21.26
CA PRO A 86 -43.84 -36.44 21.89
C PRO A 86 -44.09 -36.78 23.36
N GLU A 87 -43.88 -35.79 24.23
CA GLU A 87 -44.38 -35.74 25.62
C GLU A 87 -45.64 -34.84 25.66
N PRO A 88 -46.66 -35.14 26.50
CA PRO A 88 -47.98 -34.50 26.40
C PRO A 88 -48.06 -33.12 27.06
N THR A 89 -48.84 -32.26 26.41
CA THR A 89 -49.30 -30.93 26.82
C THR A 89 -50.31 -30.98 27.97
N ALA A 90 -50.01 -30.32 29.09
CA ALA A 90 -51.02 -29.82 30.01
C ALA A 90 -50.49 -28.62 30.85
N ALA A 91 -51.32 -27.57 30.92
CA ALA A 91 -51.31 -26.48 31.90
C ALA A 91 -50.24 -25.37 31.79
N LEU A 92 -50.57 -24.29 31.06
CA LEU A 92 -50.22 -22.93 31.48
C LEU A 92 -51.08 -21.84 30.80
N GLU A 93 -52.42 -21.96 30.84
CA GLU A 93 -53.33 -20.87 30.45
C GLU A 93 -53.62 -19.87 31.59
N ASP A 94 -52.96 -19.97 32.74
CA ASP A 94 -53.44 -19.34 33.98
C ASP A 94 -52.65 -18.09 34.45
N ARG A 95 -52.01 -17.32 33.56
CA ARG A 95 -51.17 -16.17 33.98
C ARG A 95 -51.35 -14.86 33.22
N LEU A 96 -52.45 -14.65 32.51
CA LEU A 96 -52.64 -13.43 31.71
C LEU A 96 -53.76 -12.47 32.18
N VAL A 97 -54.39 -12.66 33.33
CA VAL A 97 -55.42 -11.72 33.81
C VAL A 97 -55.37 -11.48 35.33
N ALA A 98 -54.68 -10.40 35.74
CA ALA A 98 -54.94 -9.58 36.95
C ALA A 98 -53.84 -8.51 37.04
N ALA A 99 -54.09 -7.30 36.53
CA ALA A 99 -54.50 -6.12 37.32
C ALA A 99 -53.41 -5.68 38.32
N ASP A 100 -52.59 -4.68 38.00
CA ASP A 100 -52.93 -3.25 38.17
C ASP A 100 -53.11 -2.86 39.65
N ARG A 101 -52.01 -2.45 40.33
CA ARG A 101 -51.96 -1.51 41.48
C ARG A 101 -50.53 -0.98 41.70
N LEU A 102 -50.33 0.34 41.61
CA LEU A 102 -49.17 1.08 42.16
C LEU A 102 -49.43 1.47 43.64
N PRO A 103 -48.39 1.78 44.45
CA PRO A 103 -47.99 3.18 44.67
C PRO A 103 -46.46 3.41 44.74
N PRO A 104 -45.97 4.68 44.78
CA PRO A 104 -44.56 5.07 44.59
C PRO A 104 -43.81 5.38 45.91
N LEU A 105 -42.57 5.92 45.80
CA LEU A 105 -41.63 6.48 46.81
C LEU A 105 -40.45 5.54 47.15
N LEU A 106 -39.19 5.92 47.40
CA LEU A 106 -38.43 7.18 47.48
C LEU A 106 -36.91 6.80 47.44
N ILE A 107 -36.06 7.80 47.25
CA ILE A 107 -34.60 7.79 47.03
C ILE A 107 -33.78 7.15 48.18
N GLU A 108 -32.69 6.44 47.83
CA GLU A 108 -31.41 6.58 48.55
C GLU A 108 -30.22 6.29 47.61
N ALA A 109 -29.26 7.23 47.59
CA ALA A 109 -27.95 7.09 47.00
C ALA A 109 -27.04 6.37 48.00
N ASP A 110 -26.11 5.52 47.54
CA ASP A 110 -24.66 5.76 47.68
C ASP A 110 -23.82 4.55 47.16
N VAL A 111 -22.60 4.87 46.72
CA VAL A 111 -21.40 4.03 46.56
C VAL A 111 -21.28 3.04 45.37
N LEU A 112 -20.41 3.40 44.42
CA LEU A 112 -19.69 2.50 43.50
C LEU A 112 -18.52 1.79 44.23
N PRO A 113 -18.17 0.55 43.85
CA PRO A 113 -16.95 0.40 43.04
C PRO A 113 -17.07 -0.58 41.85
N ALA A 114 -16.14 -0.42 40.93
CA ALA A 114 -15.97 -1.00 39.59
C ALA A 114 -15.88 -2.55 39.51
N PRO A 115 -15.96 -3.15 38.29
CA PRO A 115 -16.65 -4.43 38.05
C PRO A 115 -15.75 -5.67 38.15
N LEU A 116 -16.35 -6.77 38.61
CA LEU A 116 -15.88 -8.13 38.39
C LEU A 116 -16.82 -8.83 37.40
N LEU A 117 -16.23 -9.41 36.36
CA LEU A 117 -16.87 -10.27 35.36
C LEU A 117 -17.62 -11.45 36.02
N PRO A 118 -18.68 -11.95 35.39
CA PRO A 118 -18.59 -13.33 34.91
C PRO A 118 -19.06 -13.51 33.47
N THR A 119 -18.16 -14.12 32.71
CA THR A 119 -18.33 -15.16 31.68
C THR A 119 -19.65 -15.95 31.73
N ASP A 120 -20.45 -15.90 30.67
CA ASP A 120 -20.61 -16.96 29.65
C ASP A 120 -22.02 -17.06 29.07
N GLY A 121 -22.09 -17.09 27.73
CA GLY A 121 -23.34 -17.30 26.99
C GLY A 121 -23.27 -17.08 25.47
N ALA A 122 -22.32 -17.75 24.81
CA ALA A 122 -22.38 -18.34 23.45
C ALA A 122 -23.08 -17.55 22.32
N ALA A 123 -22.33 -17.01 21.35
CA ALA A 123 -21.71 -17.69 20.21
C ALA A 123 -22.65 -17.91 19.01
N ALA A 124 -22.47 -17.07 18.00
CA ALA A 124 -22.60 -17.41 16.59
C ALA A 124 -21.44 -16.76 15.81
N LEU A 125 -20.23 -17.28 16.06
CA LEU A 125 -19.07 -17.13 15.17
C LEU A 125 -19.07 -18.33 14.22
N GLY A 126 -19.08 -18.06 12.91
CA GLY A 126 -19.03 -19.09 11.88
C GLY A 126 -18.63 -18.50 10.55
N GLY A 127 -17.32 -18.29 10.34
CA GLY A 127 -16.76 -17.77 9.10
C GLY A 127 -15.24 -17.64 9.15
N VAL A 128 -14.58 -18.72 9.60
CA VAL A 128 -13.14 -19.06 9.51
C VAL A 128 -12.22 -17.93 9.01
N GLY A 129 -11.79 -17.09 9.95
CA GLY A 129 -10.49 -16.45 9.83
C GLY A 129 -9.44 -17.53 10.04
N SER A 130 -8.82 -17.99 8.96
CA SER A 130 -7.53 -18.68 9.06
C SER A 130 -6.61 -17.82 9.93
N PRO A 131 -5.74 -18.42 10.76
CA PRO A 131 -4.70 -17.66 11.41
C PRO A 131 -3.84 -17.09 10.30
N VAL A 132 -4.06 -15.81 9.97
CA VAL A 132 -3.13 -15.02 9.21
C VAL A 132 -1.93 -14.95 10.14
N THR A 133 -0.98 -15.88 9.98
CA THR A 133 0.44 -15.53 10.08
C THR A 133 0.52 -14.14 9.52
N ALA A 134 0.88 -13.13 10.32
CA ALA A 134 0.92 -11.74 9.88
C ALA A 134 1.73 -11.66 8.59
N SER A 135 1.04 -11.81 7.46
CA SER A 135 1.66 -11.78 6.16
C SER A 135 2.06 -10.34 6.03
N GLN A 136 3.34 -10.11 5.78
CA GLN A 136 3.93 -8.79 5.52
C GLN A 136 3.40 -8.18 4.20
N THR A 137 2.17 -8.48 3.86
CA THR A 137 1.49 -8.21 2.60
C THR A 137 0.55 -7.03 2.86
N GLY A 138 0.70 -5.97 2.07
CA GLY A 138 -0.11 -4.76 2.21
C GLY A 138 -1.62 -4.99 1.96
N PRO A 139 -2.46 -3.96 2.18
CA PRO A 139 -3.89 -4.05 1.90
C PRO A 139 -4.16 -4.29 0.41
N VAL A 140 -5.25 -5.00 0.13
CA VAL A 140 -5.69 -5.34 -1.23
C VAL A 140 -6.16 -4.08 -1.95
N SER A 141 -5.83 -3.99 -3.24
CA SER A 141 -6.40 -3.09 -4.21
C SER A 141 -6.79 -3.90 -5.45
N THR A 142 -7.77 -3.43 -6.22
CA THR A 142 -8.23 -4.14 -7.42
C THR A 142 -8.43 -3.18 -8.59
N PHE A 143 -8.20 -3.65 -9.82
CA PHE A 143 -8.55 -2.94 -11.05
C PHE A 143 -8.81 -3.94 -12.18
N PHE A 144 -9.99 -3.88 -12.81
CA PHE A 144 -10.41 -4.83 -13.85
C PHE A 144 -10.27 -6.30 -13.44
N GLY A 145 -10.60 -6.60 -12.17
CA GLY A 145 -10.48 -7.93 -11.60
C GLY A 145 -9.04 -8.41 -11.37
N MET A 146 -8.04 -7.55 -11.56
CA MET A 146 -6.67 -7.79 -11.09
C MET A 146 -6.54 -7.31 -9.65
N ALA A 147 -6.09 -8.17 -8.75
CA ALA A 147 -5.88 -7.83 -7.34
C ALA A 147 -4.39 -7.68 -7.04
N GLY A 148 -4.01 -6.72 -6.21
CA GLY A 148 -2.63 -6.49 -5.80
C GLY A 148 -2.56 -5.85 -4.42
N ASN A 149 -1.55 -6.21 -3.65
CA ASN A 149 -1.41 -5.77 -2.26
C ASN A 149 -0.39 -4.64 -2.13
N ALA A 150 -0.86 -3.41 -1.86
CA ALA A 150 -0.01 -2.23 -1.76
C ALA A 150 -0.66 -1.12 -0.92
N TYR A 151 0.16 -0.35 -0.21
CA TYR A 151 -0.27 0.86 0.49
C TYR A 151 -0.29 2.07 -0.45
N LYS A 152 0.56 2.10 -1.47
CA LYS A 152 0.68 3.21 -2.42
C LYS A 152 0.37 2.74 -3.84
N VAL A 153 -0.80 3.12 -4.35
CA VAL A 153 -1.33 2.62 -5.62
C VAL A 153 -1.49 3.76 -6.62
N VAL A 154 -1.07 3.57 -7.86
CA VAL A 154 -1.34 4.56 -8.94
C VAL A 154 -2.06 3.88 -10.09
N TYR A 155 -3.14 4.49 -10.54
CA TYR A 155 -3.88 4.05 -11.73
C TYR A 155 -3.41 4.91 -12.90
N VAL A 156 -2.70 4.30 -13.85
CA VAL A 156 -2.29 4.92 -15.11
C VAL A 156 -3.19 4.39 -16.20
N VAL A 157 -3.93 5.28 -16.85
CA VAL A 157 -4.94 4.89 -17.84
C VAL A 157 -4.72 5.70 -19.11
N ASP A 158 -4.36 4.97 -20.16
CA ASP A 158 -4.44 5.45 -21.53
C ASP A 158 -5.92 5.54 -21.91
N LEU A 159 -6.32 6.73 -22.32
CA LEU A 159 -7.66 7.13 -22.71
C LEU A 159 -7.66 7.71 -24.13
N SER A 160 -6.79 7.16 -24.98
CA SER A 160 -6.70 7.48 -26.40
C SER A 160 -8.02 7.23 -27.14
N GLY A 161 -8.12 7.78 -28.34
CA GLY A 161 -9.33 7.77 -29.17
C GLY A 161 -9.92 6.38 -29.44
N SER A 162 -9.12 5.32 -29.39
CA SER A 162 -9.55 3.92 -29.55
C SER A 162 -10.43 3.43 -28.39
N LEU A 163 -10.30 4.02 -27.21
CA LEU A 163 -11.05 3.66 -26.00
C LEU A 163 -12.32 4.51 -25.79
N VAL A 164 -12.64 5.41 -26.72
CA VAL A 164 -13.82 6.29 -26.64
C VAL A 164 -15.12 5.53 -26.43
N LEU A 165 -15.28 4.39 -27.12
CA LEU A 165 -16.47 3.54 -26.98
C LEU A 165 -16.62 2.93 -25.58
N ASN A 166 -15.51 2.79 -24.86
CA ASN A 166 -15.42 2.14 -23.55
C ASN A 166 -15.12 3.12 -22.41
N GLU A 167 -15.10 4.43 -22.68
CA GLU A 167 -14.77 5.48 -21.71
C GLU A 167 -15.54 5.29 -20.40
N LYS A 168 -16.87 5.16 -20.50
CA LYS A 168 -17.75 5.03 -19.33
C LYS A 168 -17.40 3.81 -18.49
N LEU A 169 -17.06 2.69 -19.14
CA LEU A 169 -16.70 1.44 -18.49
C LEU A 169 -15.39 1.64 -17.71
N VAL A 170 -14.36 2.20 -18.36
CA VAL A 170 -13.06 2.48 -17.75
C VAL A 170 -13.18 3.44 -16.59
N LEU A 171 -13.86 4.58 -16.76
CA LEU A 171 -14.05 5.56 -15.69
C LEU A 171 -14.84 4.97 -14.50
N ASN A 172 -15.85 4.14 -14.76
CA ASN A 172 -16.60 3.47 -13.69
C ASN A 172 -15.76 2.45 -12.94
N GLU A 173 -14.87 1.73 -13.62
CA GLU A 173 -13.94 0.82 -12.96
C GLU A 173 -12.93 1.59 -12.09
N ILE A 174 -12.37 2.71 -12.56
CA ILE A 174 -11.50 3.56 -11.73
C ILE A 174 -12.26 4.03 -10.48
N ARG A 175 -13.50 4.50 -10.64
CA ARG A 175 -14.35 4.91 -9.50
C ARG A 175 -14.51 3.76 -8.50
N ARG A 176 -14.91 2.58 -8.99
CA ARG A 176 -15.11 1.39 -8.14
C ARG A 176 -13.82 1.03 -7.40
N SER A 177 -12.70 1.00 -8.09
CA SER A 177 -11.39 0.68 -7.52
C SER A 177 -10.95 1.66 -6.44
N VAL A 178 -11.08 2.97 -6.69
CA VAL A 178 -10.75 4.02 -5.72
C VAL A 178 -11.68 3.95 -4.51
N GLN A 179 -12.96 3.67 -4.71
CA GLN A 179 -13.91 3.53 -3.59
C GLN A 179 -13.61 2.31 -2.72
N ALA A 180 -13.09 1.22 -3.30
CA ALA A 180 -12.72 0.01 -2.59
C ALA A 180 -11.46 0.13 -1.72
N LEU A 181 -10.61 1.16 -1.94
CA LEU A 181 -9.41 1.37 -1.14
C LEU A 181 -9.74 1.66 0.33
N ILE A 182 -8.93 1.17 1.25
CA ILE A 182 -9.09 1.46 2.69
C ILE A 182 -8.38 2.76 3.08
N PRO A 183 -8.77 3.46 4.16
CA PRO A 183 -8.21 4.76 4.53
C PRO A 183 -6.70 4.81 4.76
N THR A 184 -6.06 3.68 5.07
CA THR A 184 -4.60 3.57 5.22
C THR A 184 -3.85 3.44 3.90
N GLN A 185 -4.55 3.30 2.77
CA GLN A 185 -3.95 3.36 1.44
C GLN A 185 -3.86 4.79 0.94
N GLN A 186 -2.89 5.04 0.07
CA GLN A 186 -2.73 6.26 -0.69
C GLN A 186 -2.84 5.96 -2.18
N PHE A 187 -3.43 6.88 -2.93
CA PHE A 187 -3.64 6.69 -4.36
C PHE A 187 -3.40 7.95 -5.19
N ASN A 188 -3.15 7.74 -6.48
CA ASN A 188 -3.26 8.78 -7.50
C ASN A 188 -3.85 8.19 -8.78
N ILE A 189 -4.39 9.06 -9.62
CA ILE A 189 -4.96 8.72 -10.92
C ILE A 189 -4.22 9.57 -11.95
N VAL A 190 -3.63 8.91 -12.95
CA VAL A 190 -2.95 9.53 -14.07
C VAL A 190 -3.65 9.09 -15.34
N LEU A 191 -4.25 10.05 -16.04
CA LEU A 191 -4.95 9.83 -17.30
C LEU A 191 -4.15 10.47 -18.42
N THR A 192 -4.08 9.82 -19.57
CA THR A 192 -3.49 10.42 -20.75
C THR A 192 -4.39 10.30 -21.96
N TYR A 193 -4.61 11.42 -22.62
CA TYR A 193 -5.45 11.60 -23.79
C TYR A 193 -5.13 12.98 -24.40
N ASP A 194 -5.51 13.21 -25.65
CA ASP A 194 -5.34 14.48 -26.35
C ASP A 194 -3.90 15.03 -26.31
N GLU A 195 -2.91 14.12 -26.39
CA GLU A 195 -1.47 14.45 -26.27
C GLU A 195 -1.11 15.17 -24.96
N GLN A 196 -1.89 14.94 -23.90
CA GLN A 196 -1.73 15.55 -22.59
C GLN A 196 -1.81 14.48 -21.49
N VAL A 197 -1.29 14.85 -20.32
CA VAL A 197 -1.35 14.03 -19.11
C VAL A 197 -2.06 14.82 -18.01
N PHE A 198 -3.11 14.22 -17.46
CA PHE A 198 -3.94 14.77 -16.41
C PHE A 198 -3.77 13.92 -15.15
N GLU A 199 -3.42 14.57 -14.05
CA GLU A 199 -3.24 13.91 -12.76
C GLU A 199 -4.30 14.40 -11.79
N PHE A 200 -4.86 13.49 -10.99
CA PHE A 200 -5.68 13.87 -9.85
C PHE A 200 -4.86 14.69 -8.85
N ARG A 201 -3.61 14.27 -8.61
CA ARG A 201 -2.64 14.96 -7.75
C ARG A 201 -1.30 15.00 -8.47
N SER A 202 -0.77 16.19 -8.73
CA SER A 202 0.54 16.30 -9.38
C SER A 202 1.63 15.73 -8.46
N GLY A 203 2.31 14.69 -8.95
CA GLY A 203 3.50 14.09 -8.33
C GLY A 203 3.36 13.61 -6.87
N THR A 204 2.13 13.48 -6.36
CA THR A 204 1.87 13.14 -4.96
C THR A 204 0.69 12.17 -4.85
N LEU A 205 0.64 11.40 -3.75
CA LEU A 205 -0.47 10.50 -3.46
C LEU A 205 -1.44 11.16 -2.46
N ALA A 206 -2.73 10.87 -2.61
CA ALA A 206 -3.76 11.26 -1.67
C ALA A 206 -4.17 10.06 -0.79
N TRP A 207 -4.39 10.28 0.50
CA TRP A 207 -5.01 9.27 1.37
C TRP A 207 -6.41 8.90 0.88
N ALA A 208 -6.76 7.61 0.93
CA ALA A 208 -8.07 7.09 0.54
C ALA A 208 -9.17 7.37 1.60
N ASN A 209 -9.27 8.62 2.05
CA ASN A 209 -10.36 9.10 2.89
C ASN A 209 -11.56 9.56 2.03
N SER A 210 -12.71 9.78 2.66
CA SER A 210 -13.96 10.14 1.97
C SER A 210 -13.85 11.44 1.17
N GLU A 211 -13.09 12.42 1.67
CA GLU A 211 -12.87 13.71 1.01
C GLU A 211 -12.12 13.56 -0.32
N HIS A 212 -10.97 12.90 -0.30
CA HIS A 212 -10.16 12.68 -1.50
C HIS A 212 -10.84 11.73 -2.49
N LYS A 213 -11.59 10.72 -2.01
CA LYS A 213 -12.39 9.85 -2.89
C LYS A 213 -13.46 10.64 -3.63
N LYS A 214 -14.16 11.57 -2.96
CA LYS A 214 -15.13 12.47 -3.59
C LYS A 214 -14.47 13.44 -4.57
N ALA A 215 -13.29 13.97 -4.22
CA ALA A 215 -12.52 14.81 -5.13
C ALA A 215 -12.06 14.05 -6.38
N ALA A 216 -11.65 12.78 -6.24
CA ALA A 216 -11.29 11.91 -7.35
C ALA A 216 -12.50 11.64 -8.26
N GLU A 217 -13.70 11.43 -7.71
CA GLU A 217 -14.92 11.30 -8.50
C GLU A 217 -15.21 12.57 -9.32
N ALA A 218 -15.07 13.75 -8.71
CA ALA A 218 -15.21 15.02 -9.40
C ALA A 218 -14.16 15.20 -10.51
N PHE A 219 -12.91 14.78 -10.27
CA PHE A 219 -11.88 14.75 -11.31
C PHE A 219 -12.28 13.86 -12.49
N LEU A 220 -12.74 12.63 -12.23
CA LEU A 220 -13.18 11.67 -13.26
C LEU A 220 -14.43 12.13 -14.01
N SER A 221 -15.26 12.99 -13.43
CA SER A 221 -16.47 13.52 -14.09
C SER A 221 -16.18 14.53 -15.22
N ARG A 222 -14.96 15.06 -15.27
CA ARG A 222 -14.53 16.09 -16.23
C ARG A 222 -13.72 15.54 -17.41
N VAL A 223 -13.50 14.23 -17.43
CA VAL A 223 -12.67 13.55 -18.43
C VAL A 223 -13.45 13.46 -19.74
N VAL A 224 -12.74 13.66 -20.86
CA VAL A 224 -13.26 13.47 -22.20
C VAL A 224 -12.21 12.69 -23.00
N THR A 225 -12.54 11.49 -23.46
CA THR A 225 -11.60 10.68 -24.28
C THR A 225 -11.51 11.24 -25.69
N LYS A 226 -10.28 11.53 -26.15
CA LYS A 226 -9.98 11.95 -27.52
C LYS A 226 -8.47 11.93 -27.77
N GLY A 227 -8.08 11.93 -29.04
CA GLY A 227 -6.68 12.10 -29.45
C GLY A 227 -5.77 10.94 -29.04
N ASN A 228 -4.45 11.19 -29.10
CA ASN A 228 -3.43 10.20 -28.78
C ASN A 228 -3.04 10.27 -27.29
N ALA A 229 -2.47 9.19 -26.78
CA ALA A 229 -1.89 9.11 -25.45
C ALA A 229 -0.40 9.52 -25.44
N LYS A 230 0.09 9.88 -24.25
CA LYS A 230 1.50 10.09 -23.91
C LYS A 230 1.86 9.21 -22.72
N GLU A 231 1.89 7.91 -22.96
CA GLU A 231 2.10 6.87 -21.94
C GLU A 231 3.44 7.04 -21.23
N GLU A 232 4.49 7.42 -21.96
CA GLU A 232 5.80 7.70 -21.38
C GLU A 232 5.75 8.84 -20.35
N GLU A 233 5.10 9.96 -20.72
CA GLU A 233 4.94 11.09 -19.82
C GLU A 233 4.03 10.70 -18.64
N ALA A 234 2.93 9.99 -18.89
CA ALA A 234 2.04 9.50 -17.85
C ALA A 234 2.76 8.62 -16.83
N MET A 235 3.64 7.73 -17.30
CA MET A 235 4.46 6.89 -16.43
C MET A 235 5.48 7.72 -15.65
N VAL A 236 6.15 8.71 -16.26
CA VAL A 236 7.03 9.63 -15.53
C VAL A 236 6.29 10.30 -14.37
N ARG A 237 5.08 10.78 -14.62
CA ARG A 237 4.24 11.42 -13.60
C ARG A 237 3.78 10.45 -12.51
N ALA A 238 3.41 9.23 -12.91
CA ALA A 238 3.06 8.17 -11.97
C ALA A 238 4.21 7.81 -11.02
N PHE A 239 5.43 7.65 -11.56
CA PHE A 239 6.62 7.33 -10.77
C PHE A 239 7.05 8.48 -9.85
N ALA A 240 6.81 9.75 -10.23
CA ALA A 240 7.07 10.90 -9.38
C ALA A 240 6.30 10.83 -8.04
N ALA A 241 5.12 10.20 -8.03
CA ALA A 241 4.34 9.98 -6.82
C ALA A 241 4.90 8.88 -5.88
N ARG A 242 5.99 8.21 -6.27
CA ARG A 242 6.64 7.09 -5.54
C ARG A 242 5.66 5.96 -5.13
N PRO A 243 4.97 5.34 -6.09
CA PRO A 243 4.07 4.23 -5.83
C PRO A 243 4.80 2.94 -5.44
N GLU A 244 4.05 2.00 -4.88
CA GLU A 244 4.45 0.60 -4.71
C GLU A 244 3.88 -0.27 -5.85
N LEU A 245 2.66 0.05 -6.29
CA LEU A 245 1.93 -0.67 -7.33
C LEU A 245 1.35 0.32 -8.34
N ILE A 246 1.58 0.06 -9.62
CA ILE A 246 0.96 0.74 -10.74
C ILE A 246 0.02 -0.24 -11.44
N TYR A 247 -1.24 0.15 -11.60
CA TYR A 247 -2.15 -0.46 -12.56
C TYR A 247 -2.10 0.34 -13.86
N PHE A 248 -1.64 -0.27 -14.94
CA PHE A 248 -1.52 0.36 -16.24
C PHE A 248 -2.56 -0.22 -17.21
N LEU A 249 -3.50 0.58 -17.69
CA LEU A 249 -4.44 0.19 -18.74
C LEU A 249 -4.07 0.88 -20.04
N SER A 250 -3.95 0.08 -21.11
CA SER A 250 -3.73 0.55 -22.47
C SER A 250 -4.22 -0.50 -23.47
N ASP A 251 -4.55 -0.07 -24.68
CA ASP A 251 -4.85 -0.94 -25.81
C ASP A 251 -3.58 -1.37 -26.59
N GLY A 252 -2.42 -0.81 -26.21
CA GLY A 252 -1.12 -1.11 -26.79
C GLY A 252 -0.90 -0.50 -28.18
N ALA A 253 -1.67 0.51 -28.59
CA ALA A 253 -1.53 1.23 -29.86
C ALA A 253 -0.25 2.09 -29.94
N TYR A 254 0.92 1.47 -29.83
CA TYR A 254 2.21 2.17 -29.85
C TYR A 254 2.66 2.48 -31.27
N HIS A 255 2.92 3.77 -31.55
CA HIS A 255 3.35 4.25 -32.86
C HIS A 255 4.75 3.79 -33.27
N ASP A 256 5.59 3.37 -32.31
CA ASP A 256 7.00 3.03 -32.52
C ASP A 256 7.25 1.53 -32.78
N VAL A 257 6.20 0.73 -32.95
CA VAL A 257 6.35 -0.72 -33.14
C VAL A 257 5.87 -1.14 -34.51
N GLU A 258 6.81 -1.58 -35.35
CA GLU A 258 6.43 -2.30 -36.57
C GLU A 258 5.81 -3.66 -36.19
N PRO A 259 4.65 -4.04 -36.78
CA PRO A 259 3.89 -5.22 -36.36
C PRO A 259 4.58 -6.58 -36.53
N THR A 260 5.75 -6.64 -37.17
CA THR A 260 6.16 -7.82 -37.94
C THR A 260 7.34 -8.62 -37.40
N HIS A 261 7.96 -8.24 -36.27
CA HIS A 261 9.12 -8.99 -35.76
C HIS A 261 8.92 -9.46 -34.32
N GLU A 262 8.88 -10.79 -34.16
CA GLU A 262 8.90 -11.49 -32.87
C GLU A 262 10.15 -11.17 -32.04
N ASN A 263 11.19 -10.61 -32.68
CA ASN A 263 12.39 -10.01 -32.09
C ASN A 263 12.29 -8.46 -32.00
N ALA A 264 11.12 -7.93 -31.62
CA ALA A 264 10.91 -6.49 -31.56
C ALA A 264 11.88 -5.80 -30.59
N THR A 265 12.60 -4.80 -31.10
CA THR A 265 13.35 -3.82 -30.33
C THR A 265 12.48 -3.29 -29.17
N ARG A 266 13.08 -3.08 -28.00
CA ARG A 266 12.38 -2.45 -26.87
C ARG A 266 11.79 -1.11 -27.31
N THR A 267 10.52 -0.88 -26.96
CA THR A 267 9.84 0.38 -27.21
C THR A 267 10.44 1.53 -26.41
N ALA A 268 10.14 2.77 -26.79
CA ALA A 268 10.49 3.95 -26.00
C ALA A 268 9.90 3.86 -24.58
N LEU A 269 8.64 3.42 -24.46
CA LEU A 269 7.98 3.16 -23.18
C LEU A 269 8.71 2.12 -22.32
N GLU A 270 9.07 0.96 -22.86
CA GLU A 270 9.82 -0.07 -22.12
C GLU A 270 11.16 0.48 -21.64
N THR A 271 11.90 1.15 -22.53
CA THR A 271 13.18 1.78 -22.20
C THR A 271 13.04 2.83 -21.10
N ARG A 272 11.96 3.62 -21.15
CA ARG A 272 11.67 4.64 -20.14
C ARG A 272 11.32 4.02 -18.79
N LEU A 273 10.54 2.94 -18.78
CA LEU A 273 10.19 2.22 -17.55
C LEU A 273 11.40 1.54 -16.92
N ASP A 274 12.34 1.02 -17.73
CA ASP A 274 13.60 0.48 -17.22
C ASP A 274 14.41 1.54 -16.45
N GLN A 275 14.45 2.78 -16.96
CA GLN A 275 15.14 3.90 -16.32
C GLN A 275 14.42 4.38 -15.06
N LEU A 276 13.09 4.39 -15.06
CA LEU A 276 12.28 4.84 -13.92
C LEU A 276 12.25 3.82 -12.77
N ASN A 277 12.45 2.54 -13.08
CA ASN A 277 12.31 1.45 -12.12
C ASN A 277 13.50 0.45 -12.17
N PRO A 278 14.76 0.89 -12.00
CA PRO A 278 15.92 0.01 -12.16
C PRO A 278 15.96 -1.14 -11.14
N GLY A 279 15.48 -0.91 -9.92
CA GLY A 279 15.41 -1.92 -8.84
C GLY A 279 14.22 -2.87 -8.93
N ARG A 280 13.24 -2.60 -9.81
CA ARG A 280 11.97 -3.36 -9.92
C ARG A 280 11.17 -3.37 -8.60
N ASP A 281 11.30 -2.30 -7.84
CA ASP A 281 10.62 -2.12 -6.55
C ASP A 281 9.14 -1.80 -6.76
N VAL A 282 8.83 -0.98 -7.77
CA VAL A 282 7.45 -0.71 -8.18
C VAL A 282 6.94 -1.86 -9.04
N LYS A 283 5.81 -2.45 -8.67
CA LYS A 283 5.16 -3.48 -9.49
C LYS A 283 4.24 -2.84 -10.52
N ILE A 284 4.29 -3.30 -11.76
CA ILE A 284 3.43 -2.79 -12.84
C ILE A 284 2.50 -3.91 -13.31
N THR A 285 1.23 -3.82 -12.95
CA THR A 285 0.19 -4.72 -13.45
C THR A 285 -0.47 -4.08 -14.66
N VAL A 286 -0.48 -4.80 -15.78
CA VAL A 286 -0.93 -4.28 -17.07
C VAL A 286 -2.27 -4.89 -17.47
N ILE A 287 -3.21 -4.05 -17.85
CA ILE A 287 -4.54 -4.39 -18.34
C ILE A 287 -4.61 -4.00 -19.81
N GLY A 288 -4.53 -4.99 -20.69
CA GLY A 288 -4.73 -4.80 -22.13
C GLY A 288 -6.22 -4.70 -22.46
N PHE A 289 -6.66 -3.66 -23.16
CA PHE A 289 -8.07 -3.52 -23.55
C PHE A 289 -8.31 -4.07 -24.97
N GLU A 290 -9.23 -5.02 -25.13
CA GLU A 290 -9.53 -5.63 -26.44
C GLU A 290 -10.59 -4.86 -27.25
N PRO A 291 -10.51 -4.90 -28.60
CA PRO A 291 -9.43 -5.49 -29.40
C PRO A 291 -8.14 -4.67 -29.27
N LEU A 292 -7.00 -5.34 -29.07
CA LEU A 292 -5.69 -4.71 -28.98
C LEU A 292 -5.22 -4.39 -30.41
N PRO A 293 -5.17 -3.13 -30.85
CA PRO A 293 -4.65 -2.78 -32.18
C PRO A 293 -3.15 -3.01 -32.29
N GLY A 294 -2.44 -3.08 -31.16
CA GLY A 294 -0.99 -3.20 -31.14
C GLY A 294 -0.43 -4.53 -30.61
N PRO A 295 0.91 -4.62 -30.55
CA PRO A 295 1.62 -5.86 -30.26
C PRO A 295 1.40 -6.27 -28.79
N ARG A 296 0.58 -7.32 -28.58
CA ARG A 296 0.30 -7.87 -27.23
C ARG A 296 1.57 -8.18 -26.43
N ASN A 297 2.66 -8.51 -27.13
CA ASN A 297 3.95 -8.83 -26.55
C ASN A 297 4.56 -7.65 -25.76
N VAL A 298 4.32 -6.39 -26.16
CA VAL A 298 4.86 -5.21 -25.43
C VAL A 298 4.24 -5.10 -24.04
N LEU A 299 2.91 -5.09 -23.95
CA LEU A 299 2.18 -5.02 -22.68
C LEU A 299 2.53 -6.18 -21.74
N GLN A 300 2.68 -7.39 -22.30
CA GLN A 300 3.11 -8.57 -21.57
C GLN A 300 4.55 -8.48 -21.06
N ARG A 301 5.47 -7.91 -21.85
CA ARG A 301 6.86 -7.68 -21.42
C ARG A 301 6.92 -6.66 -20.29
N ILE A 302 6.19 -5.54 -20.40
CA ILE A 302 6.13 -4.53 -19.33
C ILE A 302 5.68 -5.15 -18.00
N ALA A 303 4.59 -5.93 -18.00
CA ALA A 303 4.12 -6.58 -16.79
C ALA A 303 5.19 -7.52 -16.19
N ARG A 304 5.79 -8.37 -17.03
CA ARG A 304 6.78 -9.37 -16.64
C ARG A 304 8.07 -8.74 -16.10
N ASP A 305 8.64 -7.79 -16.84
CA ASP A 305 9.93 -7.16 -16.53
C ASP A 305 9.87 -6.33 -15.25
N HIS A 306 8.68 -5.84 -14.89
CA HIS A 306 8.43 -5.08 -13.67
C HIS A 306 7.70 -5.87 -12.57
N GLY A 307 7.67 -7.21 -12.68
CA GLY A 307 7.19 -8.11 -11.63
C GLY A 307 5.71 -7.97 -11.29
N GLY A 308 4.89 -7.48 -12.21
CA GLY A 308 3.44 -7.52 -12.12
C GLY A 308 2.82 -8.54 -13.06
N ASN A 309 1.53 -8.41 -13.31
CA ASN A 309 0.74 -9.35 -14.09
C ASN A 309 0.14 -8.70 -15.33
N PHE A 310 -0.12 -9.48 -16.37
CA PHE A 310 -0.85 -9.04 -17.55
C PHE A 310 -2.22 -9.71 -17.60
N ARG A 311 -3.27 -8.92 -17.87
CA ARG A 311 -4.61 -9.42 -18.15
C ARG A 311 -5.23 -8.65 -19.28
N THR A 312 -6.09 -9.32 -20.03
CA THR A 312 -6.92 -8.67 -21.04
C THR A 312 -8.32 -8.38 -20.48
N ALA A 313 -8.78 -7.15 -20.65
CA ALA A 313 -10.15 -6.73 -20.37
C ALA A 313 -10.94 -6.73 -21.68
N VAL A 314 -12.05 -7.46 -21.70
CA VAL A 314 -13.00 -7.50 -22.81
C VAL A 314 -14.20 -6.66 -22.41
N PRO A 315 -14.57 -5.62 -23.18
CA PRO A 315 -15.82 -4.91 -22.95
C PRO A 315 -16.98 -5.88 -23.19
N LYS A 316 -17.90 -6.00 -22.22
CA LYS A 316 -19.13 -6.78 -22.36
C LYS A 316 -20.27 -5.88 -22.82
#